data_AF-U2RM77-F1
#
_entry.id   AF-U2RM77-F1
#
_cell.length_a   1.000
_cell.length_b   1.000
_cell.length_c   1.000
_cell.angle_alpha   90.00
_cell.angle_beta   90.00
_cell.angle_gamma   90.00
#
_symmetry.space_group_name_H-M   'P 1'
#
loop_
_entity.id
_entity.type
_entity.pdbx_description
1 polymer ?
#
loop_
_entity_poly.entity_id
_entity_poly.type
_entity_poly.pdbx_seq_one_letter_code
_entity_poly.pdbx_strand_id
1 'polypeptide(L)'
;QLRLSRAVVLAAATRSPEWVDEAADGAIVLCEQSTWSLSAHDDAGTRRGFVVPDAASPYLDLVAGEIVAQLAVADRVLGTEWDATWPGVRERIRHEAETRVFTPFETRDDLWWLGYWRDVNNWNPWILGNVLLAGVLLLDDPARVAAMTARALDSLDRYVATLPADGAIDEGVAYWWNGAGRMLELLELVSQLTEGALDAGSMPLIAEVLRFPMRMQLGADWYVNVADGWARSHHDEPWHVPFRWGLRLGDDRVVDWARGARQPGRPVAPVSGG
;
A
#
# COMPACT_ATOMS: atom_id res chain seq x y z
N GLN A 1 9.75 -8.02 -6.59
CA GLN A 1 8.81 -7.98 -5.45
C GLN A 1 8.35 -9.38 -5.01
N LEU A 2 7.64 -10.19 -5.83
CA LEU A 2 7.09 -11.50 -5.37
C LEU A 2 8.11 -12.49 -4.75
N ARG A 3 9.36 -12.50 -5.26
CA ARG A 3 10.46 -13.32 -4.73
C ARG A 3 10.73 -13.03 -3.25
N LEU A 4 10.87 -11.74 -2.90
CA LEU A 4 11.16 -11.30 -1.53
C LEU A 4 9.99 -11.61 -0.59
N SER A 5 8.75 -11.26 -0.95
CA SER A 5 7.57 -11.56 -0.11
C SER A 5 7.46 -13.06 0.19
N ARG A 6 7.67 -13.90 -0.83
CA ARG A 6 7.66 -15.36 -0.65
C ARG A 6 8.73 -15.81 0.34
N ALA A 7 9.96 -15.34 0.16
CA ALA A 7 11.08 -15.71 1.02
C ALA A 7 10.86 -15.26 2.47
N VAL A 8 10.37 -14.03 2.68
CA VAL A 8 10.05 -13.50 4.01
C VAL A 8 8.98 -14.36 4.70
N VAL A 9 7.89 -14.69 4.00
CA VAL A 9 6.81 -15.52 4.56
C VAL A 9 7.32 -16.93 4.89
N LEU A 10 8.09 -17.55 4.00
CA LEU A 10 8.65 -18.89 4.24
C LEU A 10 9.68 -18.88 5.38
N ALA A 11 10.53 -17.86 5.46
CA ALA A 11 11.47 -17.67 6.56
C ALA A 11 10.73 -17.48 7.90
N ALA A 12 9.69 -16.65 7.93
CA ALA A 12 8.89 -16.42 9.13
C ALA A 12 8.20 -17.69 9.64
N ALA A 13 7.67 -18.51 8.71
CA ALA A 13 6.92 -19.72 9.03
C ALA A 13 7.83 -20.90 9.40
N THR A 14 8.98 -21.05 8.74
CA THR A 14 9.84 -22.24 8.87
C THR A 14 11.10 -22.00 9.70
N ARG A 15 11.54 -20.74 9.83
CA ARG A 15 12.84 -20.35 10.39
C ARG A 15 14.03 -21.05 9.71
N SER A 16 13.88 -21.48 8.46
CA SER A 16 14.95 -22.10 7.69
C SER A 16 16.01 -21.06 7.30
N PRO A 17 17.31 -21.30 7.55
CA PRO A 17 18.37 -20.38 7.16
C PRO A 17 18.37 -20.06 5.66
N GLU A 18 18.02 -21.03 4.80
CA GLU A 18 17.98 -20.85 3.35
C GLU A 18 16.98 -19.76 2.91
N TRP A 19 15.85 -19.65 3.62
CA TRP A 19 14.83 -18.63 3.33
C TRP A 19 15.19 -17.28 3.94
N VAL A 20 15.93 -17.26 5.05
CA VAL A 20 16.48 -16.02 5.63
C VAL A 20 17.52 -15.42 4.67
N ASP A 21 18.41 -16.24 4.12
CA ASP A 21 19.41 -15.85 3.14
C ASP A 21 18.77 -15.35 1.83
N GLU A 22 17.78 -16.09 1.31
CA GLU A 22 17.03 -15.70 0.10
C GLU A 22 16.28 -14.37 0.30
N ALA A 23 15.74 -14.12 1.49
CA ALA A 23 15.10 -12.85 1.81
C ALA A 23 16.12 -11.71 1.90
N ALA A 24 17.30 -11.96 2.48
CA ALA A 24 18.38 -10.96 2.54
C ALA A 24 18.85 -10.58 1.13
N ASP A 25 19.11 -11.56 0.26
CA ASP A 25 19.48 -11.33 -1.14
C ASP A 25 18.42 -10.49 -1.87
N GLY A 26 17.14 -10.87 -1.71
CA GLY A 26 16.03 -10.12 -2.29
C GLY A 26 15.96 -8.66 -1.82
N ALA A 27 16.19 -8.40 -0.53
CA ALA A 27 16.21 -7.06 0.03
C ALA A 27 17.39 -6.23 -0.50
N ILE A 28 18.59 -6.84 -0.57
CA ILE A 28 19.79 -6.19 -1.12
C ILE A 28 19.58 -5.83 -2.59
N VAL A 29 19.04 -6.75 -3.41
CA VAL A 29 18.77 -6.49 -4.84
C VAL A 29 17.88 -5.26 -5.02
N LEU A 30 16.84 -5.09 -4.19
CA LEU A 30 15.99 -3.89 -4.24
C LEU A 30 16.77 -2.64 -3.83
N CYS A 31 17.59 -2.72 -2.78
CA CYS A 31 18.42 -1.59 -2.34
C CYS A 31 19.42 -1.13 -3.42
N GLU A 32 19.97 -2.05 -4.22
CA GLU A 32 20.95 -1.74 -5.27
C GLU A 32 20.34 -1.19 -6.57
N GLN A 33 19.01 -1.15 -6.70
CA GLN A 33 18.38 -0.54 -7.88
C GLN A 33 18.67 0.96 -7.94
N SER A 34 19.02 1.49 -9.12
CA SER A 34 19.31 2.93 -9.29
C SER A 34 18.08 3.83 -9.10
N THR A 35 16.88 3.26 -9.18
CA THR A 35 15.60 3.90 -8.84
C THR A 35 14.58 2.84 -8.47
N TRP A 36 13.59 3.22 -7.67
CA TRP A 36 12.38 2.42 -7.44
C TRP A 36 11.19 2.90 -8.27
N SER A 37 11.31 4.04 -8.95
CA SER A 37 10.26 4.59 -9.80
C SER A 37 10.23 3.90 -11.16
N LEU A 38 9.03 3.66 -11.68
CA LEU A 38 8.89 3.23 -13.07
C LEU A 38 9.31 4.35 -14.02
N SER A 39 9.97 3.98 -15.12
CA SER A 39 10.46 4.97 -16.09
C SER A 39 9.35 5.84 -16.70
N ALA A 40 8.10 5.37 -16.73
CA ALA A 40 6.94 6.13 -17.18
C ALA A 40 6.41 7.13 -16.14
N HIS A 41 6.81 6.99 -14.88
CA HIS A 41 6.36 7.80 -13.75
C HIS A 41 7.40 8.84 -13.30
N ASP A 42 8.68 8.52 -13.49
CA ASP A 42 9.80 9.38 -13.12
C ASP A 42 9.78 10.73 -13.85
N ASP A 43 10.45 11.72 -13.25
CA ASP A 43 10.49 13.10 -13.75
C ASP A 43 11.89 13.56 -14.18
N ALA A 44 12.91 12.70 -14.17
CA ALA A 44 14.28 13.06 -14.55
C ALA A 44 14.38 13.56 -16.01
N GLY A 45 13.59 12.98 -16.92
CA GLY A 45 13.49 13.45 -18.30
C GLY A 45 12.97 14.87 -18.42
N THR A 46 11.85 15.18 -17.74
CA THR A 46 11.25 16.52 -17.79
C THR A 46 12.09 17.56 -17.03
N ARG A 47 12.67 17.21 -15.87
CA ARG A 47 13.45 18.15 -15.05
C ARG A 47 14.85 18.42 -15.59
N ARG A 48 15.50 17.40 -16.17
CA ARG A 48 16.94 17.46 -16.51
C ARG A 48 17.29 17.03 -17.92
N GLY A 49 16.33 16.54 -18.71
CA GLY A 49 16.59 15.98 -20.04
C GLY A 49 17.31 14.61 -19.97
N PHE A 50 17.27 13.93 -18.83
CA PHE A 50 17.91 12.63 -18.69
C PHE A 50 17.10 11.53 -19.39
N VAL A 51 17.81 10.53 -19.92
CA VAL A 51 17.22 9.30 -20.48
C VAL A 51 17.37 8.10 -19.53
N VAL A 52 17.90 8.35 -18.33
CA VAL A 52 18.13 7.41 -17.22
C VAL A 52 17.63 8.08 -15.94
N PRO A 53 17.29 7.32 -14.88
CA PRO A 53 16.87 7.91 -13.62
C PRO A 53 17.96 8.77 -12.97
N ASP A 54 17.55 9.86 -12.31
CA ASP A 54 18.45 10.67 -11.47
C ASP A 54 18.50 10.09 -10.05
N ALA A 55 19.50 9.22 -9.79
CA ALA A 55 19.67 8.58 -8.48
C ALA A 55 19.91 9.59 -7.34
N ALA A 56 20.34 10.82 -7.63
CA ALA A 56 20.51 11.87 -6.63
C ALA A 56 19.21 12.63 -6.32
N SER A 57 18.14 12.39 -7.10
CA SER A 57 16.84 13.04 -6.93
C SER A 57 15.72 12.03 -7.21
N PRO A 58 15.53 11.04 -6.32
CA PRO A 58 14.56 9.97 -6.52
C PRO A 58 13.12 10.51 -6.58
N TYR A 59 12.29 9.77 -7.31
CA TYR A 59 10.87 10.04 -7.46
C TYR A 59 10.05 9.03 -6.68
N LEU A 60 9.14 9.50 -5.85
CA LEU A 60 8.23 8.67 -5.08
C LEU A 60 6.96 8.41 -5.90
N ASP A 61 6.88 7.23 -6.51
CA ASP A 61 5.71 6.72 -7.23
C ASP A 61 5.09 5.50 -6.50
N LEU A 62 4.14 4.85 -7.16
CA LEU A 62 3.47 3.62 -6.70
C LEU A 62 4.47 2.53 -6.29
N VAL A 63 5.47 2.25 -7.16
CA VAL A 63 6.40 1.14 -6.97
C VAL A 63 7.43 1.45 -5.88
N ALA A 64 7.87 2.70 -5.79
CA ALA A 64 8.69 3.16 -4.67
C ALA A 64 7.97 3.02 -3.32
N GLY A 65 6.68 3.35 -3.27
CA GLY A 65 5.82 3.09 -2.11
C GLY A 65 5.80 1.61 -1.73
N GLU A 66 5.43 0.73 -2.67
CA GLU A 66 5.36 -0.72 -2.41
C GLU A 66 6.69 -1.32 -1.97
N ILE A 67 7.80 -0.95 -2.63
CA ILE A 67 9.12 -1.47 -2.28
C ILE A 67 9.48 -1.10 -0.85
N VAL A 68 9.24 0.15 -0.43
CA VAL A 68 9.58 0.55 0.94
C VAL A 68 8.74 -0.17 1.98
N ALA A 69 7.45 -0.38 1.73
CA ALA A 69 6.57 -1.13 2.62
C ALA A 69 6.99 -2.59 2.70
N GLN A 70 7.32 -3.20 1.57
CA GLN A 70 7.82 -4.57 1.50
C GLN A 70 9.11 -4.75 2.30
N LEU A 71 10.08 -3.85 2.11
CA LEU A 71 11.35 -3.87 2.85
C LEU A 71 11.15 -3.62 4.34
N ALA A 72 10.23 -2.73 4.71
CA ALA A 72 9.91 -2.44 6.11
C ALA A 72 9.29 -3.64 6.83
N VAL A 73 8.37 -4.35 6.18
CA VAL A 73 7.82 -5.61 6.70
C VAL A 73 8.92 -6.67 6.81
N ALA A 74 9.79 -6.78 5.81
CA ALA A 74 10.90 -7.74 5.85
C ALA A 74 11.87 -7.47 7.02
N ASP A 75 12.29 -6.20 7.21
CA ASP A 75 13.11 -5.78 8.37
C ASP A 75 12.42 -6.09 9.69
N ARG A 76 11.12 -5.84 9.80
CA ARG A 76 10.35 -6.12 11.01
C ARG A 76 10.28 -7.61 11.33
N VAL A 77 10.14 -8.45 10.32
CA VAL A 77 9.92 -9.89 10.48
C VAL A 77 11.23 -10.67 10.68
N LEU A 78 12.30 -10.29 9.99
CA LEU A 78 13.58 -11.02 9.93
C LEU A 78 14.77 -10.25 10.50
N GLY A 79 14.58 -9.02 10.98
CA GLY A 79 15.67 -8.13 11.39
C GLY A 79 16.61 -8.76 12.41
N THR A 80 16.09 -9.47 13.41
CA THR A 80 16.93 -10.13 14.42
C THR A 80 17.84 -11.21 13.82
N GLU A 81 17.32 -12.04 12.91
CA GLU A 81 18.12 -13.02 12.19
C GLU A 81 19.15 -12.35 11.26
N TRP A 82 18.77 -11.27 10.57
CA TRP A 82 19.68 -10.53 9.70
C TRP A 82 20.80 -9.81 10.46
N ASP A 83 20.55 -9.30 11.67
CA ASP A 83 21.61 -8.71 12.50
C ASP A 83 22.74 -9.73 12.80
N ALA A 84 22.40 -11.01 12.89
CA ALA A 84 23.35 -12.08 13.15
C ALA A 84 24.01 -12.65 11.88
N THR A 85 23.27 -12.75 10.77
CA THR A 85 23.69 -13.51 9.58
C THR A 85 24.05 -12.63 8.38
N TRP A 86 23.43 -11.45 8.28
CA TRP A 86 23.60 -10.46 7.21
C TRP A 86 23.77 -9.05 7.79
N PRO A 87 24.80 -8.81 8.63
CA PRO A 87 24.97 -7.53 9.32
C PRO A 87 25.06 -6.38 8.32
N GLY A 88 24.35 -5.28 8.60
CA GLY A 88 24.30 -4.08 7.77
C GLY A 88 23.11 -4.03 6.80
N VAL A 89 22.41 -5.13 6.52
CA VAL A 89 21.21 -5.11 5.63
C VAL A 89 20.14 -4.18 6.19
N ARG A 90 19.90 -4.21 7.49
CA ARG A 90 18.92 -3.37 8.17
C ARG A 90 19.24 -1.87 8.09
N GLU A 91 20.52 -1.53 8.20
CA GLU A 91 21.01 -0.15 8.05
C GLU A 91 20.84 0.30 6.60
N ARG A 92 21.18 -0.57 5.64
CA ARG A 92 20.99 -0.29 4.22
C ARG A 92 19.52 -0.06 3.86
N ILE A 93 18.61 -0.89 4.35
CA ILE A 93 17.16 -0.71 4.15
C ILE A 93 16.71 0.68 4.65
N ARG A 94 17.11 1.06 5.87
CA ARG A 94 16.77 2.38 6.44
C ARG A 94 17.35 3.52 5.61
N HIS A 95 18.59 3.40 5.14
CA HIS A 95 19.22 4.41 4.29
C HIS A 95 18.48 4.61 2.97
N GLU A 96 18.07 3.53 2.30
CA GLU A 96 17.35 3.62 1.04
C GLU A 96 15.91 4.10 1.24
N ALA A 97 15.24 3.67 2.30
CA ALA A 97 13.91 4.16 2.68
C ALA A 97 13.92 5.67 2.96
N GLU A 98 14.93 6.14 3.70
CA GLU A 98 15.14 7.55 3.99
C GLU A 98 15.32 8.36 2.70
N THR A 99 16.26 7.93 1.86
CA THR A 99 16.66 8.66 0.65
C THR A 99 15.58 8.67 -0.41
N ARG A 100 14.91 7.53 -0.64
CA ARG A 100 14.00 7.33 -1.77
C ARG A 100 12.54 7.58 -1.45
N VAL A 101 12.16 7.55 -0.17
CA VAL A 101 10.74 7.67 0.22
C VAL A 101 10.51 8.72 1.29
N PHE A 102 11.12 8.61 2.47
CA PHE A 102 10.77 9.50 3.59
C PHE A 102 11.15 10.95 3.31
N THR A 103 12.41 11.20 2.93
CA THR A 103 12.86 12.56 2.57
C THR A 103 12.03 13.14 1.41
N PRO A 104 11.83 12.45 0.26
CA PRO A 104 10.96 12.95 -0.80
C PRO A 104 9.53 13.23 -0.34
N PHE A 105 8.91 12.32 0.44
CA PHE A 105 7.56 12.52 0.95
C PHE A 105 7.44 13.77 1.82
N GLU A 106 8.42 14.02 2.70
CA GLU A 106 8.41 15.13 3.65
C GLU A 106 8.75 16.48 3.01
N THR A 107 9.57 16.49 1.96
CA THR A 107 10.16 17.71 1.42
C THR A 107 9.61 18.14 0.05
N ARG A 108 8.95 17.24 -0.69
CA ARG A 108 8.42 17.52 -2.02
C ARG A 108 6.91 17.77 -2.00
N ASP A 109 6.52 19.01 -2.29
CA ASP A 109 5.13 19.41 -2.49
C ASP A 109 4.69 19.36 -3.97
N ASP A 110 5.65 19.11 -4.88
CA ASP A 110 5.43 19.06 -6.32
C ASP A 110 4.95 17.68 -6.82
N LEU A 111 4.97 16.66 -5.97
CA LEU A 111 4.41 15.33 -6.27
C LEU A 111 2.90 15.46 -6.50
N TRP A 112 2.49 15.37 -7.76
CA TRP A 112 1.11 15.67 -8.18
C TRP A 112 0.05 14.86 -7.43
N TRP A 113 0.37 13.62 -7.06
CA TRP A 113 -0.53 12.70 -6.37
C TRP A 113 -0.79 13.13 -4.91
N LEU A 114 -0.07 14.11 -4.37
CA LEU A 114 -0.38 14.71 -3.06
C LEU A 114 -1.61 15.64 -3.11
N GLY A 115 -1.99 16.11 -4.29
CA GLY A 115 -3.21 16.89 -4.49
C GLY A 115 -3.11 18.38 -4.12
N TYR A 116 -1.91 18.92 -3.94
CA TYR A 116 -1.73 20.32 -3.54
C TYR A 116 -2.02 21.32 -4.67
N TRP A 117 -1.99 20.89 -5.92
CA TRP A 117 -2.14 21.77 -7.08
C TRP A 117 -3.00 21.19 -8.22
N ARG A 118 -3.48 19.95 -8.08
CA ARG A 118 -4.43 19.30 -9.00
C ARG A 118 -5.20 18.18 -8.31
N ASP A 119 -6.28 17.74 -8.91
CA ASP A 119 -7.04 16.60 -8.43
C ASP A 119 -6.21 15.31 -8.45
N VAL A 120 -6.46 14.47 -7.45
CA VAL A 120 -5.79 13.19 -7.24
C VAL A 120 -6.65 12.03 -7.73
N ASN A 121 -5.99 10.90 -7.97
CA ASN A 121 -6.64 9.64 -8.27
C ASN A 121 -6.18 8.57 -7.25
N ASN A 122 -6.36 7.30 -7.60
CA ASN A 122 -6.00 6.15 -6.78
C ASN A 122 -4.51 6.09 -6.37
N TRP A 123 -3.60 6.82 -7.03
CA TRP A 123 -2.20 6.92 -6.60
C TRP A 123 -2.05 7.45 -5.18
N ASN A 124 -2.92 8.38 -4.79
CA ASN A 124 -2.87 9.03 -3.50
C ASN A 124 -2.98 8.02 -2.34
N PRO A 125 -4.11 7.31 -2.14
CA PRO A 125 -4.21 6.35 -1.05
C PRO A 125 -3.25 5.17 -1.19
N TRP A 126 -2.90 4.77 -2.43
CA TRP A 126 -1.93 3.70 -2.68
C TRP A 126 -0.55 4.04 -2.09
N ILE A 127 -0.01 5.22 -2.44
CA ILE A 127 1.33 5.60 -2.01
C ILE A 127 1.32 5.94 -0.53
N LEU A 128 0.33 6.71 -0.06
CA LEU A 128 0.23 7.14 1.34
C LEU A 128 0.19 5.95 2.31
N GLY A 129 -0.60 4.92 2.01
CA GLY A 129 -0.71 3.74 2.87
C GLY A 129 0.62 3.01 3.02
N ASN A 130 1.35 2.84 1.91
CA ASN A 130 2.67 2.21 1.91
C ASN A 130 3.73 3.05 2.65
N VAL A 131 3.77 4.36 2.40
CA VAL A 131 4.69 5.29 3.07
C VAL A 131 4.46 5.28 4.58
N LEU A 132 3.20 5.32 5.02
CA LEU A 132 2.86 5.36 6.44
C LEU A 132 3.19 4.03 7.12
N LEU A 133 2.86 2.90 6.49
CA LEU A 133 3.25 1.57 7.00
C LEU A 133 4.77 1.48 7.17
N ALA A 134 5.54 1.88 6.16
CA ALA A 134 6.99 1.87 6.24
C ALA A 134 7.53 2.81 7.33
N GLY A 135 6.98 4.02 7.46
CA GLY A 135 7.36 4.99 8.48
C GLY A 135 7.19 4.43 9.89
N VAL A 136 6.03 3.83 10.18
CA VAL A 136 5.75 3.16 11.48
C VAL A 136 6.72 2.01 11.76
N LEU A 137 7.14 1.30 10.71
CA LEU A 137 7.95 0.10 10.86
C LEU A 137 9.46 0.38 10.99
N LEU A 138 9.94 1.47 10.37
CA LEU A 138 11.38 1.77 10.23
C LEU A 138 11.86 3.00 11.02
N LEU A 139 10.98 3.97 11.32
CA LEU A 139 11.38 5.18 12.05
C LEU A 139 11.30 4.96 13.56
N ASP A 140 12.35 5.38 14.25
CA ASP A 140 12.42 5.34 15.72
C ASP A 140 11.85 6.61 16.38
N ASP A 141 11.68 7.70 15.62
CA ASP A 141 11.15 8.98 16.12
C ASP A 141 9.62 9.05 15.99
N PRO A 142 8.86 8.93 17.10
CA PRO A 142 7.41 8.98 17.07
C PRO A 142 6.86 10.36 16.65
N ALA A 143 7.59 11.45 16.90
CA ALA A 143 7.16 12.78 16.48
C ALA A 143 7.21 12.92 14.95
N ARG A 144 8.23 12.34 14.32
CA ARG A 144 8.35 12.26 12.86
C ARG A 144 7.23 11.41 12.26
N VAL A 145 6.95 10.23 12.84
CA VAL A 145 5.83 9.38 12.39
C VAL A 145 4.50 10.14 12.50
N ALA A 146 4.26 10.88 13.58
CA ALA A 146 3.06 11.70 13.74
C ALA A 146 2.97 12.81 12.68
N ALA A 147 4.07 13.49 12.37
CA ALA A 147 4.12 14.52 11.32
C ALA A 147 3.84 13.93 9.93
N MET A 148 4.43 12.78 9.60
CA MET A 148 4.16 12.06 8.36
C MET A 148 2.69 11.61 8.28
N THR A 149 2.12 11.13 9.40
CA THR A 149 0.71 10.75 9.49
C THR A 149 -0.20 11.95 9.23
N ALA A 150 0.09 13.11 9.84
CA ALA A 150 -0.69 14.33 9.62
C ALA A 150 -0.64 14.79 8.15
N ARG A 151 0.54 14.77 7.54
CA ARG A 151 0.71 15.09 6.11
C ARG A 151 -0.04 14.11 5.21
N ALA A 152 -0.01 12.81 5.55
CA ALA A 152 -0.74 11.79 4.81
C ALA A 152 -2.25 12.01 4.90
N LEU A 153 -2.79 12.31 6.09
CA LEU A 153 -4.22 12.58 6.27
C LEU A 153 -4.67 13.86 5.54
N ASP A 154 -3.89 14.94 5.60
CA ASP A 154 -4.17 16.15 4.83
C ASP A 154 -4.26 15.85 3.32
N SER A 155 -3.30 15.09 2.79
CA SER A 155 -3.33 14.67 1.40
C SER A 155 -4.50 13.71 1.09
N LEU A 156 -4.83 12.80 1.99
CA LEU A 156 -5.92 11.84 1.84
C LEU A 156 -7.29 12.51 1.82
N ASP A 157 -7.51 13.57 2.58
CA ASP A 157 -8.76 14.35 2.56
C ASP A 157 -9.10 14.84 1.15
N ARG A 158 -8.08 15.11 0.32
CA ARG A 158 -8.26 15.50 -1.08
C ARG A 158 -8.75 14.34 -1.95
N TYR A 159 -8.29 13.11 -1.69
CA TYR A 159 -8.84 11.92 -2.34
C TYR A 159 -10.27 11.64 -1.89
N VAL A 160 -10.53 11.74 -0.59
CA VAL A 160 -11.89 11.57 -0.04
C VAL A 160 -12.87 12.58 -0.65
N ALA A 161 -12.43 13.81 -0.89
CA ALA A 161 -13.24 14.85 -1.51
C ALA A 161 -13.61 14.59 -2.98
N THR A 162 -12.89 13.71 -3.69
CA THR A 162 -13.27 13.31 -5.06
C THR A 162 -14.31 12.19 -5.10
N LEU A 163 -14.52 11.49 -3.98
CA LEU A 163 -15.47 10.38 -3.92
C LEU A 163 -16.92 10.91 -3.86
N PRO A 164 -17.81 10.42 -4.74
CA PRO A 164 -19.22 10.76 -4.69
C PRO A 164 -19.88 10.18 -3.42
N ALA A 165 -21.00 10.79 -3.00
CA ALA A 165 -21.68 10.43 -1.76
C ALA A 165 -22.22 8.99 -1.73
N ASP A 166 -22.39 8.34 -2.89
CA ASP A 166 -22.79 6.94 -3.04
C ASP A 166 -21.61 5.96 -3.09
N GLY A 167 -20.39 6.45 -2.92
CA GLY A 167 -19.15 5.67 -2.88
C GLY A 167 -18.73 5.10 -4.22
N ALA A 168 -19.36 5.53 -5.32
CA ALA A 168 -19.03 5.05 -6.65
C ALA A 168 -17.60 5.43 -7.06
N ILE A 169 -16.96 4.52 -7.79
CA ILE A 169 -15.64 4.74 -8.41
C ILE A 169 -15.85 4.74 -9.92
N ASP A 170 -15.57 5.87 -10.56
CA ASP A 170 -15.80 6.06 -12.01
C ASP A 170 -15.02 5.08 -12.87
N GLU A 171 -13.88 4.59 -12.38
CA GLU A 171 -13.00 3.60 -13.03
C GLU A 171 -13.40 2.14 -12.71
N GLY A 172 -14.47 1.93 -11.94
CA GLY A 172 -15.02 0.60 -11.65
C GLY A 172 -14.36 -0.15 -10.48
N VAL A 173 -14.73 -1.43 -10.33
CA VAL A 173 -14.38 -2.25 -9.16
C VAL A 173 -12.89 -2.55 -9.06
N ALA A 174 -12.19 -2.72 -10.18
CA ALA A 174 -10.75 -2.92 -10.18
C ALA A 174 -10.02 -1.72 -9.54
N TYR A 175 -10.45 -0.50 -9.88
CA TYR A 175 -9.89 0.72 -9.30
C TYR A 175 -10.42 1.03 -7.90
N TRP A 176 -11.58 0.50 -7.53
CA TRP A 176 -12.00 0.47 -6.14
C TRP A 176 -10.95 -0.23 -5.27
N TRP A 177 -10.44 -1.40 -5.66
CA TRP A 177 -9.35 -2.07 -4.92
C TRP A 177 -8.08 -1.23 -4.83
N ASN A 178 -7.72 -0.58 -5.94
CA ASN A 178 -6.49 0.18 -6.09
C ASN A 178 -6.54 1.60 -5.52
N GLY A 179 -7.71 2.08 -5.11
CA GLY A 179 -7.91 3.42 -4.56
C GLY A 179 -8.62 3.37 -3.21
N ALA A 180 -9.93 3.15 -3.24
CA ALA A 180 -10.76 3.13 -2.05
C ALA A 180 -10.41 2.00 -1.07
N GLY A 181 -10.06 0.82 -1.59
CA GLY A 181 -9.53 -0.30 -0.79
C GLY A 181 -8.24 0.07 -0.06
N ARG A 182 -7.30 0.73 -0.76
CA ARG A 182 -6.05 1.25 -0.15
C ARG A 182 -6.31 2.34 0.88
N MET A 183 -7.29 3.20 0.64
CA MET A 183 -7.75 4.20 1.63
C MET A 183 -8.27 3.51 2.89
N LEU A 184 -9.06 2.45 2.76
CA LEU A 184 -9.59 1.69 3.90
C LEU A 184 -8.47 1.02 4.72
N GLU A 185 -7.43 0.50 4.07
CA GLU A 185 -6.23 -0.04 4.76
C GLU A 185 -5.49 1.07 5.52
N LEU A 186 -5.26 2.22 4.89
CA LEU A 186 -4.62 3.37 5.51
C LEU A 186 -5.41 3.85 6.75
N LEU A 187 -6.74 3.99 6.63
CA LEU A 187 -7.59 4.41 7.73
C LEU A 187 -7.62 3.39 8.88
N GLU A 188 -7.54 2.09 8.57
CA GLU A 188 -7.37 1.05 9.59
C GLU A 188 -6.04 1.21 10.32
N LEU A 189 -4.93 1.44 9.59
CA LEU A 189 -3.62 1.69 10.16
C LEU A 189 -3.62 2.93 11.07
N VAL A 190 -4.17 4.06 10.62
CA VAL A 190 -4.27 5.29 11.42
C VAL A 190 -5.08 5.07 12.69
N SER A 191 -6.20 4.34 12.58
CA SER A 191 -7.02 4.01 13.74
C SER A 191 -6.25 3.14 14.75
N GLN A 192 -5.44 2.18 14.29
CA GLN A 192 -4.58 1.38 15.16
C GLN A 192 -3.48 2.23 15.83
N LEU A 193 -2.79 3.10 15.06
CA LEU A 193 -1.72 3.96 15.57
C LEU A 193 -2.19 4.96 16.63
N THR A 194 -3.45 5.36 16.54
CA THR A 194 -4.06 6.35 17.44
C THR A 194 -4.95 5.71 18.51
N GLU A 195 -4.91 4.37 18.65
CA GLU A 195 -5.76 3.62 19.59
C GLU A 195 -7.26 3.97 19.47
N GLY A 196 -7.71 4.23 18.24
CA GLY A 196 -9.08 4.61 17.91
C GLY A 196 -9.42 6.08 18.08
N ALA A 197 -8.48 6.95 18.46
CA ALA A 197 -8.74 8.38 18.58
C ALA A 197 -9.07 9.04 17.22
N LEU A 198 -8.45 8.55 16.14
CA LEU A 198 -8.86 8.85 14.77
C LEU A 198 -9.55 7.62 14.17
N ASP A 199 -10.86 7.72 13.95
CA ASP A 199 -11.68 6.63 13.39
C ASP A 199 -12.62 7.15 12.31
N ALA A 200 -12.47 6.62 11.09
CA ALA A 200 -13.33 6.92 9.96
C ALA A 200 -14.63 6.09 9.92
N GLY A 201 -14.80 5.09 10.79
CA GLY A 201 -15.96 4.19 10.77
C GLY A 201 -17.31 4.87 10.95
N SER A 202 -17.36 6.07 11.56
CA SER A 202 -18.58 6.86 11.66
C SER A 202 -18.87 7.72 10.42
N MET A 203 -17.96 7.79 9.44
CA MET A 203 -18.17 8.56 8.22
C MET A 203 -19.16 7.83 7.31
N PRO A 204 -20.31 8.45 6.94
CA PRO A 204 -21.32 7.79 6.09
C PRO A 204 -20.77 7.30 4.75
N LEU A 205 -19.78 8.02 4.20
CA LEU A 205 -19.10 7.66 2.95
C LEU A 205 -18.49 6.26 3.00
N ILE A 206 -17.94 5.82 4.15
CA ILE A 206 -17.24 4.53 4.25
C ILE A 206 -18.21 3.36 4.00
N ALA A 207 -19.43 3.45 4.53
CA ALA A 207 -20.45 2.44 4.27
C ALA A 207 -20.81 2.36 2.79
N GLU A 208 -20.90 3.51 2.11
CA GLU A 208 -21.24 3.56 0.69
C GLU A 208 -20.10 3.07 -0.20
N VAL A 209 -18.86 3.43 0.12
CA VAL A 209 -17.65 2.89 -0.51
C VAL A 209 -17.60 1.37 -0.41
N LEU A 210 -17.87 0.79 0.76
CA LEU A 210 -17.86 -0.67 0.94
C LEU A 210 -18.96 -1.38 0.15
N ARG A 211 -20.12 -0.73 -0.04
CA ARG A 211 -21.26 -1.30 -0.75
C ARG A 211 -21.16 -1.16 -2.27
N PHE A 212 -20.38 -0.20 -2.78
CA PHE A 212 -20.19 0.00 -4.22
C PHE A 212 -19.85 -1.30 -4.98
N PRO A 213 -18.78 -2.05 -4.64
CA PRO A 213 -18.42 -3.24 -5.42
C PRO A 213 -19.53 -4.31 -5.41
N MET A 214 -20.31 -4.40 -4.33
CA MET A 214 -21.47 -5.28 -4.26
C MET A 214 -22.57 -4.89 -5.24
N ARG A 215 -22.84 -3.59 -5.39
CA ARG A 215 -23.84 -3.06 -6.33
C ARG A 215 -23.43 -3.29 -7.78
N MET A 216 -22.12 -3.41 -8.02
CA MET A 216 -21.56 -3.67 -9.35
C MET A 216 -21.45 -5.16 -9.67
N GLN A 217 -21.70 -6.07 -8.73
CA GLN A 217 -21.59 -7.51 -8.96
C GLN A 217 -22.79 -8.04 -9.78
N LEU A 218 -22.50 -8.66 -10.92
CA LEU A 218 -23.51 -9.30 -11.79
C LEU A 218 -23.82 -10.74 -11.35
N GLY A 219 -22.86 -11.42 -10.74
CA GLY A 219 -23.00 -12.78 -10.22
C GLY A 219 -21.70 -13.57 -10.31
N ALA A 220 -21.48 -14.47 -9.33
CA ALA A 220 -20.21 -15.15 -9.14
C ALA A 220 -19.05 -14.14 -9.16
N ASP A 221 -18.11 -14.31 -10.09
CA ASP A 221 -16.90 -13.49 -10.14
C ASP A 221 -17.05 -12.26 -11.05
N TRP A 222 -18.22 -12.04 -11.66
CA TRP A 222 -18.42 -10.99 -12.67
C TRP A 222 -18.91 -9.68 -12.08
N TYR A 223 -18.29 -8.60 -12.53
CA TYR A 223 -18.62 -7.22 -12.16
C TYR A 223 -18.91 -6.38 -13.39
N VAL A 224 -19.80 -5.40 -13.25
CA VAL A 224 -19.91 -4.28 -14.19
C VAL A 224 -18.57 -3.55 -14.17
N ASN A 225 -17.95 -3.49 -15.33
CA ASN A 225 -16.64 -2.89 -15.49
C ASN A 225 -16.68 -1.81 -16.56
N VAL A 226 -15.92 -0.75 -16.30
CA VAL A 226 -15.74 0.41 -17.15
C VAL A 226 -14.24 0.73 -17.21
N ALA A 227 -13.80 1.43 -18.26
CA ALA A 227 -12.39 1.77 -18.47
C ALA A 227 -11.44 0.55 -18.42
N ASP A 228 -10.26 0.72 -17.83
CA ASP A 228 -9.15 -0.25 -17.85
C ASP A 228 -9.27 -1.35 -16.78
N GLY A 229 -10.37 -1.38 -16.04
CA GLY A 229 -10.60 -2.39 -15.01
C GLY A 229 -10.83 -3.79 -15.60
N TRP A 230 -10.73 -4.81 -14.76
CA TRP A 230 -11.05 -6.19 -15.11
C TRP A 230 -12.52 -6.51 -14.76
N ALA A 231 -13.20 -7.25 -15.65
CA ALA A 231 -14.61 -7.61 -15.48
C ALA A 231 -14.83 -8.85 -14.60
N ARG A 232 -13.75 -9.56 -14.22
CA ARG A 232 -13.83 -10.79 -13.44
C ARG A 232 -12.82 -10.81 -12.32
N SER A 233 -13.28 -11.11 -11.10
CA SER A 233 -12.41 -11.31 -9.93
C SER A 233 -11.39 -12.42 -10.16
N HIS A 234 -10.19 -12.13 -9.68
CA HIS A 234 -9.03 -13.02 -9.69
C HIS A 234 -8.93 -13.83 -8.39
N HIS A 235 -9.71 -13.47 -7.37
CA HIS A 235 -9.72 -14.05 -6.02
C HIS A 235 -8.42 -13.86 -5.23
N ASP A 236 -7.56 -12.96 -5.68
CA ASP A 236 -6.33 -12.54 -5.03
C ASP A 236 -6.41 -11.13 -4.45
N GLU A 237 -7.55 -10.46 -4.61
CA GLU A 237 -7.82 -9.15 -4.04
C GLU A 237 -7.80 -9.23 -2.49
N PRO A 238 -7.53 -8.11 -1.79
CA PRO A 238 -7.42 -8.10 -0.33
C PRO A 238 -8.80 -8.17 0.34
N TRP A 239 -9.53 -9.27 0.15
CA TRP A 239 -10.89 -9.54 0.67
C TRP A 239 -11.02 -9.41 2.19
N HIS A 240 -9.90 -9.51 2.91
CA HIS A 240 -9.86 -9.28 4.36
C HIS A 240 -10.21 -7.83 4.74
N VAL A 241 -9.95 -6.85 3.87
CA VAL A 241 -10.22 -5.43 4.09
C VAL A 241 -11.73 -5.18 4.20
N PRO A 242 -12.56 -5.45 3.16
CA PRO A 242 -14.01 -5.26 3.29
C PRO A 242 -14.62 -6.18 4.34
N PHE A 243 -14.07 -7.38 4.58
CA PHE A 243 -14.54 -8.26 5.64
C PHE A 243 -14.42 -7.62 7.04
N ARG A 244 -13.23 -7.08 7.37
CA ARG A 244 -13.00 -6.42 8.67
C ARG A 244 -13.84 -5.15 8.82
N TRP A 245 -13.90 -4.33 7.77
CA TRP A 245 -14.71 -3.13 7.78
C TRP A 245 -16.22 -3.43 7.90
N GLY A 246 -16.72 -4.45 7.20
CA GLY A 246 -18.10 -4.91 7.35
C GLY A 246 -18.42 -5.33 8.78
N LEU A 247 -17.53 -6.08 9.44
CA LEU A 247 -17.68 -6.43 10.86
C LEU A 247 -17.68 -5.18 11.77
N ARG A 248 -16.77 -4.24 11.51
CA ARG A 248 -16.66 -2.99 12.28
C ARG A 248 -17.92 -2.15 12.20
N LEU A 249 -18.54 -2.08 11.02
CA LEU A 249 -19.76 -1.30 10.78
C LEU A 249 -21.06 -2.05 11.10
N GLY A 250 -20.98 -3.35 11.40
CA GLY A 250 -22.17 -4.20 11.53
C GLY A 250 -22.95 -4.34 10.22
N ASP A 251 -22.28 -4.28 9.06
CA ASP A 251 -22.90 -4.46 7.75
C ASP A 251 -22.75 -5.92 7.30
N ASP A 252 -23.70 -6.77 7.69
CA ASP A 252 -23.71 -8.20 7.37
C ASP A 252 -23.67 -8.47 5.86
N ARG A 253 -24.17 -7.54 5.03
CA ARG A 253 -24.16 -7.70 3.57
C ARG A 253 -22.73 -7.61 3.04
N VAL A 254 -21.95 -6.64 3.52
CA VAL A 254 -20.53 -6.49 3.16
C VAL A 254 -19.72 -7.69 3.67
N VAL A 255 -20.01 -8.15 4.90
CA VAL A 255 -19.35 -9.33 5.47
C VAL A 255 -19.60 -10.58 4.64
N ASP A 256 -20.86 -10.83 4.24
CA ASP A 256 -21.22 -11.99 3.45
C ASP A 256 -20.68 -11.92 2.02
N TRP A 257 -20.66 -10.72 1.41
CA TRP A 257 -20.03 -10.49 0.12
C TRP A 257 -18.53 -10.82 0.17
N ALA A 258 -17.80 -10.27 1.14
CA ALA A 258 -16.38 -10.51 1.29
C ALA A 258 -16.07 -12.00 1.63
N ARG A 259 -16.93 -12.63 2.43
CA ARG A 259 -16.83 -14.08 2.72
C ARG A 259 -17.09 -14.93 1.48
N GLY A 260 -17.98 -14.49 0.58
CA GLY A 260 -18.32 -15.18 -0.66
C GLY A 260 -17.14 -15.36 -1.62
N ALA A 261 -16.12 -14.50 -1.52
CA ALA A 261 -14.88 -14.64 -2.28
C ALA A 261 -13.96 -15.77 -1.79
N ARG A 262 -14.22 -16.33 -0.59
CA ARG A 262 -13.40 -17.42 -0.05
C ARG A 262 -13.62 -18.69 -0.89
N GLN A 263 -12.56 -19.16 -1.53
CA GLN A 263 -12.53 -20.46 -2.19
C GLN A 263 -12.11 -21.55 -1.18
N PRO A 264 -13.00 -22.50 -0.81
CA PRO A 264 -12.63 -23.60 0.10
C PRO A 264 -11.44 -24.39 -0.44
N GLY A 265 -10.45 -24.66 0.41
CA GLY A 265 -9.24 -25.39 0.04
C GLY A 265 -8.15 -24.55 -0.65
N ARG A 266 -8.35 -23.23 -0.81
CA ARG A 266 -7.30 -22.30 -1.26
C ARG A 266 -6.78 -21.41 -0.12
N PRO A 267 -5.53 -20.92 -0.21
CA PRO A 267 -5.00 -19.94 0.73
C PRO A 267 -5.89 -18.70 0.82
N VAL A 268 -6.00 -18.12 2.03
CA VAL A 268 -6.83 -16.93 2.30
C VAL A 268 -6.22 -15.65 1.71
N ALA A 269 -4.91 -15.66 1.46
CA ALA A 269 -4.19 -14.63 0.71
C ALA A 269 -3.12 -15.32 -0.15
N PRO A 270 -3.00 -14.96 -1.44
CA PRO A 270 -1.87 -15.37 -2.26
C PRO A 270 -0.67 -14.44 -2.01
N VAL A 271 0.53 -14.91 -2.36
CA VAL A 271 1.78 -14.11 -2.24
C VAL A 271 1.74 -12.82 -3.09
N SER A 272 0.82 -12.73 -4.05
CA SER A 272 0.60 -11.56 -4.91
C SER A 272 -0.26 -10.44 -4.31
N GLY A 273 -0.94 -10.68 -3.18
CA GLY A 273 -1.95 -9.76 -2.62
C GLY A 273 -1.47 -8.90 -1.43
N GLY A 274 -0.17 -8.76 -1.21
CA GLY A 274 0.42 -8.03 -0.08
C GLY A 274 1.51 -7.07 -0.52
#